data_AF-A0A353VG74-F1
#
_entry.id   AF-A0A353VG74-F1
#
_cell.length_a   1.000
_cell.length_b   1.000
_cell.length_c   1.000
_cell.angle_alpha   90.00
_cell.angle_beta   90.00
_cell.angle_gamma   90.00
#
_symmetry.space_group_name_H-M   'P 1'
#
loop_
_entity.id
_entity.type
_entity.pdbx_description
1 polymer ?
#
loop_
_entity_poly.entity_id
_entity_poly.type
_entity_poly.pdbx_seq_one_letter_code
_entity_poly.pdbx_strand_id
1 'polypeptide(L)' 'MDIQAEKLDLIKWITQLNDLKVINEIKALRKEKAESIVLSSVHKAILDERIASHEANPESGSTWKEVRQRITSR' A
#
# COMPACT_ATOMS: atom_id res chain seq x y z
N MET A 1 10.80 12.90 24.70
CA MET A 1 10.64 13.70 23.47
C MET A 1 9.38 14.54 23.64
N ASP A 2 9.48 15.86 23.61
CA ASP A 2 8.32 16.74 23.77
C ASP A 2 7.58 16.86 22.43
N ILE A 3 6.43 16.22 22.36
CA ILE A 3 5.60 16.15 21.15
C ILE A 3 5.10 17.54 20.73
N GLN A 4 4.92 18.47 21.67
CA GLN A 4 4.45 19.82 21.34
C GLN A 4 5.58 20.66 20.73
N ALA A 5 6.80 20.50 21.24
CA ALA A 5 7.98 21.14 20.68
C ALA A 5 8.23 20.68 19.24
N GLU A 6 8.18 19.37 18.99
CA GLU A 6 8.36 18.79 17.65
C GLU A 6 7.30 19.26 16.65
N LYS A 7 6.04 19.41 17.07
CA LYS A 7 4.97 19.94 16.21
C LYS A 7 5.23 21.38 15.81
N LEU A 8 5.67 22.22 16.75
CA LEU A 8 5.97 23.63 16.48
C LEU A 8 7.15 23.77 15.51
N ASP A 9 8.17 22.94 15.67
CA ASP A 9 9.32 22.93 14.77
C ASP A 9 8.92 22.53 13.34
N LEU A 10 8.13 21.47 13.20
CA LEU A 10 7.62 21.01 11.91
C LEU A 10 6.77 22.07 11.20
N ILE A 11 5.91 22.80 11.94
CA ILE A 11 5.10 23.89 11.37
C ILE A 11 6.01 24.99 10.83
N LYS A 12 7.01 25.42 11.61
CA LYS A 12 7.96 26.46 11.19
C LYS A 12 8.72 26.03 9.94
N TRP A 13 9.23 24.80 9.92
CA TRP A 13 9.93 24.25 8.77
C TRP A 13 9.06 24.24 7.51
N ILE A 14 7.81 23.74 7.61
CA ILE A 14 6.90 23.70 6.46
C ILE A 14 6.60 25.10 5.93
N THR A 15 6.42 26.10 6.81
CA THR A 15 6.14 27.48 6.36
C THR A 15 7.32 28.15 5.63
N GLN A 16 8.53 27.61 5.78
CA GLN A 16 9.73 28.13 5.11
C GLN A 16 10.05 27.37 3.80
N LEU A 17 9.32 26.28 3.50
CA LEU A 17 9.52 25.52 2.27
C LEU A 17 9.02 26.30 1.05
N ASN A 18 9.93 26.55 0.11
CA ASN A 18 9.61 27.09 -1.21
C ASN A 18 9.71 26.05 -2.33
N ASP A 19 10.10 24.81 -2.02
CA ASP A 19 10.17 23.73 -3.01
C ASP A 19 8.81 23.05 -3.18
N LEU A 20 8.21 23.28 -4.35
CA LEU A 20 6.91 22.73 -4.72
C LEU A 20 6.90 21.19 -4.77
N LYS A 21 8.02 20.56 -5.13
CA LYS A 21 8.14 19.09 -5.20
C LYS A 21 8.04 18.49 -3.80
N VAL A 22 8.77 19.05 -2.84
CA VAL A 22 8.73 18.63 -1.42
C VAL A 22 7.32 18.81 -0.83
N ILE A 23 6.67 19.94 -1.13
CA ILE A 23 5.28 20.19 -0.69
C ILE A 23 4.32 19.11 -1.24
N ASN A 24 4.48 18.71 -2.50
CA ASN A 24 3.64 17.69 -3.11
C ASN A 24 3.86 16.30 -2.50
N GLU A 25 5.10 15.94 -2.20
CA GLU A 25 5.44 14.68 -1.50
C GLU A 25 4.83 14.64 -0.09
N ILE A 26 4.90 15.74 0.66
CA ILE A 26 4.25 15.86 1.98
C ILE A 26 2.72 15.71 1.88
N LYS A 27 2.10 16.32 0.86
CA LYS A 27 0.65 16.17 0.61
C LYS A 27 0.29 14.73 0.27
N ALA A 28 1.12 14.03 -0.49
CA ALA A 28 0.91 12.62 -0.83
C ALA A 28 0.94 11.73 0.42
N LEU A 29 1.94 11.91 1.30
CA LEU A 29 2.05 11.18 2.56
C LEU A 29 0.83 11.41 3.48
N ARG A 30 0.34 12.66 3.53
CA ARG A 30 -0.89 12.99 4.27
C ARG A 30 -2.11 12.27 3.69
N LYS A 31 -2.21 12.21 2.36
CA LYS A 31 -3.31 11.55 1.64
C LYS A 31 -3.28 10.04 1.83
N GLU A 32 -2.10 9.42 1.72
CA GLU A 32 -1.89 7.99 1.93
C GLU A 32 -2.29 7.54 3.35
N LYS A 33 -2.02 8.38 4.35
CA LYS A 33 -2.43 8.11 5.74
C LYS A 33 -3.93 8.27 5.98
N ALA A 34 -4.60 9.12 5.20
CA ALA A 34 -6.05 9.33 5.26
C ALA A 34 -6.80 8.28 4.42
N GLU A 35 -6.20 7.84 3.32
CA GLU A 35 -6.66 6.78 2.42
C GLU A 35 -5.90 5.48 2.69
N SER A 36 -5.66 5.14 3.96
CA SER A 36 -5.13 3.81 4.26
C SER A 36 -6.14 2.82 3.70
N ILE A 37 -5.77 2.13 2.61
CA ILE A 37 -6.61 1.08 2.02
C ILE A 37 -6.61 -0.05 3.04
N VAL A 38 -7.57 0.02 3.97
CA VAL A 38 -7.78 -1.04 4.94
C VAL A 38 -8.41 -2.18 4.17
N LEU A 39 -7.62 -3.24 3.92
CA LEU A 39 -8.17 -4.49 3.42
C LEU A 39 -9.28 -4.94 4.39
N SER A 40 -10.47 -5.17 3.83
CA SER A 40 -11.56 -5.79 4.59
C SER A 40 -11.10 -7.14 5.16
N SER A 41 -11.72 -7.58 6.24
CA SER A 41 -11.43 -8.91 6.82
C SER A 41 -11.56 -10.03 5.78
N VAL A 42 -12.52 -9.91 4.86
CA VAL A 42 -12.74 -10.85 3.75
C VAL A 42 -11.54 -10.85 2.79
N HIS A 43 -11.05 -9.67 2.39
CA HIS A 43 -9.88 -9.60 1.52
C HIS A 43 -8.63 -10.15 2.19
N LYS A 44 -8.43 -9.90 3.49
CA LYS A 44 -7.32 -10.48 4.26
C LYS A 44 -7.40 -12.00 4.31
N ALA A 45 -8.56 -12.55 4.64
CA ALA A 45 -8.76 -14.01 4.69
C ALA A 45 -8.43 -14.70 3.36
N ILE A 46 -8.84 -14.11 2.22
CA ILE A 46 -8.51 -14.64 0.89
C ILE A 46 -7.00 -14.62 0.63
N LEU A 47 -6.31 -13.57 1.06
CA LEU A 47 -4.86 -13.47 0.90
C LEU A 47 -4.15 -14.48 1.79
N ASP A 48 -4.55 -14.59 3.05
CA ASP A 48 -3.96 -15.54 4.00
C ASP A 48 -4.13 -16.99 3.51
N GLU A 49 -5.30 -17.35 2.99
CA GLU A 49 -5.56 -18.66 2.39
C GLU A 49 -4.65 -18.92 1.18
N ARG A 50 -4.53 -17.94 0.27
CA ARG A 50 -3.70 -18.10 -0.94
C ARG A 50 -2.21 -18.17 -0.63
N ILE A 51 -1.75 -17.40 0.35
CA ILE A 51 -0.36 -17.44 0.82
C ILE A 51 -0.07 -18.82 1.40
N ALA A 52 -0.92 -19.31 2.32
CA ALA A 52 -0.75 -20.64 2.91
C ALA A 52 -0.76 -21.76 1.85
N SER A 53 -1.65 -21.65 0.85
CA SER A 53 -1.74 -22.60 -0.26
C SER A 53 -0.45 -22.62 -1.11
N HIS A 54 0.10 -21.43 -1.42
CA HIS A 54 1.34 -21.30 -2.17
C HIS A 54 2.56 -21.77 -1.36
N GLU A 55 2.63 -21.47 -0.06
CA GLU A 55 3.71 -21.95 0.81
C GLU A 55 3.71 -23.48 0.91
N ALA A 56 2.52 -24.10 0.96
CA ALA A 56 2.40 -25.55 0.95
C ALA A 56 2.74 -26.17 -0.42
N ASN A 57 2.42 -25.49 -1.52
CA ASN A 57 2.60 -25.98 -2.89
C ASN A 57 3.07 -24.86 -3.85
N PRO A 58 4.36 -24.48 -3.82
CA PRO A 58 4.85 -23.31 -4.56
C PRO A 58 4.74 -23.46 -6.09
N GLU A 59 4.73 -24.69 -6.59
CA GLU A 59 4.61 -24.98 -8.03
C GLU A 59 3.18 -25.26 -8.49
N SER A 60 2.17 -25.21 -7.60
CA SER A 60 0.78 -25.49 -7.99
C SER A 60 0.10 -24.35 -8.75
N GLY A 61 0.81 -23.25 -8.99
CA GLY A 61 0.32 -22.13 -9.80
C GLY A 61 0.23 -22.50 -11.28
N SER A 62 -0.79 -21.99 -11.98
CA SER A 62 -0.84 -22.06 -13.44
C SER A 62 0.01 -20.95 -14.07
N THR A 63 0.69 -21.27 -15.15
CA THR A 63 1.34 -20.27 -16.00
C THR A 63 0.31 -19.37 -16.67
N TRP A 64 0.73 -18.15 -17.03
CA TRP A 64 -0.15 -17.22 -17.76
C TRP A 64 -0.69 -17.81 -19.07
N LYS A 65 0.09 -18.64 -19.76
CA LYS A 65 -0.33 -19.31 -21.00
C LYS A 65 -1.51 -20.24 -20.75
N GLU A 66 -1.47 -21.04 -19.68
CA GLU A 66 -2.54 -21.96 -19.29
C GLU A 66 -3.79 -21.22 -18.83
N VAL A 67 -3.62 -20.13 -18.07
CA VAL A 67 -4.73 -19.26 -17.65
C VAL A 67 -5.41 -18.64 -18.87
N ARG A 68 -4.62 -18.06 -19.78
CA ARG A 68 -5.11 -17.44 -21.01
C ARG A 68 -5.91 -18.42 -21.85
N GLN A 69 -5.38 -19.62 -22.07
CA GLN A 69 -6.07 -20.66 -22.83
C GLN A 69 -7.43 -21.01 -22.20
N ARG A 70 -7.48 -21.18 -20.87
CA ARG A 70 -8.70 -21.53 -20.13
C ARG A 70 -9.81 -20.48 -20.25
N ILE A 71 -9.45 -19.19 -20.23
CA ILE A 71 -10.44 -18.10 -20.31
C ILE A 71 -10.90 -17.84 -21.75
N THR A 72 -10.05 -18.10 -22.75
CA THR A 72 -10.41 -17.91 -24.18
C THR A 72 -11.13 -19.11 -24.79
N SER A 73 -11.08 -20.28 -24.16
CA SER A 73 -11.79 -21.49 -24.58
C SER A 73 -13.21 -21.61 -23.97
N ARG A 74 -13.68 -20.58 -23.26
CA ARG A 74 -15.08 -20.42 -22.84
C ARG A 74 -15.84 -19.60 -23.87
#